data_AF-A0A4Q1JN78-F1
#
_entry.id   AF-A0A4Q1JN78-F1
#
_cell.length_a   1.000
_cell.length_b   1.000
_cell.length_c   1.000
_cell.angle_alpha   90.00
_cell.angle_beta   90.00
_cell.angle_gamma   90.00
#
_symmetry.space_group_name_H-M   'P 1'
#
loop_
_entity.id
_entity.type
_entity.pdbx_description
1 polymer ?
#
loop_
_entity_poly.entity_id
_entity_poly.type
_entity_poly.pdbx_seq_one_letter_code
_entity_poly.pdbx_strand_id
1 'polypeptide(L)'
;MKRISLVYLFCIFASLASAQEVELSPFFKLDAIKNYELDQAKDLLENAFSEKSFKLIGDYNPENKDSLRVLCFSRKDLSELCLKSKDRGALASVIRVGIVQLGDHVTVSLLNPQYVFCAYLSNYESDKSGLMNIVSDSKEALKSLGGKIEAFGGCLTEKELKKYHYKIMMPYFNDPVDLNTFDSFEEGLATIRKNINSGKGHTSLVYEQVFGDEKVAVFGLGLMDADDGEGHFLPIIGEEHIAAMPYEIILQGKEVSMLHGKYRFALYWPELTMGTFMKIMSTPGDVEDFLKEMTH
;
A
#
# COMPACT_ATOMS: atom_id res chain seq x y z
N MET A 1 76.78 19.12 14.31
CA MET A 1 75.78 18.65 13.32
C MET A 1 74.39 18.96 13.86
N LYS A 2 73.67 19.91 13.23
CA LYS A 2 72.37 20.43 13.71
C LYS A 2 71.27 19.40 13.46
N ARG A 3 70.51 19.05 14.49
CA ARG A 3 69.29 18.22 14.41
C ARG A 3 68.15 19.08 13.85
N ILE A 4 67.64 18.72 12.68
CA ILE A 4 66.42 19.30 12.10
C ILE A 4 65.27 18.42 12.57
N SER A 5 64.45 18.92 13.50
CA SER A 5 63.15 18.31 13.83
C SER A 5 62.16 18.71 12.75
N LEU A 6 61.74 17.74 11.93
CA LEU A 6 60.66 17.89 10.97
C LEU A 6 59.34 17.53 11.68
N VAL A 7 58.55 18.54 12.03
CA VAL A 7 57.20 18.36 12.58
C VAL A 7 56.25 18.08 11.42
N TYR A 8 55.75 16.85 11.32
CA TYR A 8 54.67 16.51 10.40
C TYR A 8 53.34 16.96 11.01
N LEU A 9 52.72 17.97 10.39
CA LEU A 9 51.35 18.38 10.68
C LEU A 9 50.39 17.42 9.94
N PHE A 10 49.75 16.53 10.67
CA PHE A 10 48.76 15.59 10.13
C PHE A 10 47.39 16.29 10.08
N CYS A 11 47.00 16.85 8.94
CA CYS A 11 45.65 17.36 8.71
C CYS A 11 44.68 16.18 8.55
N ILE A 12 43.90 15.89 9.58
CA ILE A 12 42.78 14.94 9.51
C ILE A 12 41.65 15.62 8.71
N PHE A 13 41.54 15.29 7.43
CA PHE A 13 40.32 15.53 6.67
C PHE A 13 39.25 14.55 7.17
N ALA A 14 38.38 15.02 8.06
CA ALA A 14 37.14 14.31 8.35
C ALA A 14 36.23 14.43 7.13
N SER A 15 36.22 13.41 6.27
CA SER A 15 35.17 13.27 5.25
C SER A 15 33.85 13.01 5.98
N LEU A 16 33.06 14.06 6.18
CA LEU A 16 31.64 13.95 6.47
C LEU A 16 30.99 13.30 5.24
N ALA A 17 30.88 11.98 5.25
CA ALA A 17 29.99 11.27 4.36
C ALA A 17 28.57 11.71 4.73
N SER A 18 28.00 12.64 3.96
CA SER A 18 26.57 12.89 4.02
C SER A 18 25.90 11.60 3.57
N ALA A 19 25.24 10.89 4.50
CA ALA A 19 24.41 9.75 4.13
C ALA A 19 23.36 10.27 3.15
N GLN A 20 23.41 9.81 1.91
CA GLN A 20 22.40 10.14 0.92
C GLN A 20 21.07 9.58 1.42
N GLU A 21 20.08 10.44 1.63
CA GLU A 21 18.75 10.00 2.07
C GLU A 21 18.16 9.10 0.98
N VAL A 22 17.68 7.92 1.39
CA VAL A 22 17.08 6.95 0.46
C VAL A 22 15.71 7.47 0.07
N GLU A 23 15.58 7.89 -1.19
CA GLU A 23 14.30 8.21 -1.82
C GLU A 23 13.57 6.93 -2.23
N LEU A 24 12.29 6.87 -1.90
CA LEU A 24 11.39 5.77 -2.19
C LEU A 24 10.19 6.29 -2.98
N SER A 25 9.89 5.63 -4.10
CA SER A 25 8.62 5.81 -4.81
C SER A 25 7.54 4.89 -4.26
N PRO A 26 6.26 5.26 -4.34
CA PRO A 26 5.16 4.43 -3.88
C PRO A 26 5.00 3.16 -4.70
N PHE A 27 5.47 3.12 -5.95
CA PHE A 27 5.32 1.95 -6.81
C PHE A 27 6.60 1.55 -7.54
N PHE A 28 6.66 0.26 -7.86
CA PHE A 28 7.53 -0.29 -8.88
C PHE A 28 6.69 -0.66 -10.10
N LYS A 29 7.18 -0.40 -11.30
CA LYS A 29 6.59 -0.78 -12.57
C LYS A 29 7.51 -1.72 -13.33
N LEU A 30 6.93 -2.73 -13.96
CA LEU A 30 7.54 -3.44 -15.06
C LEU A 30 7.03 -2.83 -16.37
N ASP A 31 7.97 -2.50 -17.25
CA ASP A 31 7.68 -1.97 -18.58
C ASP A 31 6.71 -2.89 -19.35
N ALA A 32 6.01 -2.28 -20.31
CA ALA A 32 5.00 -2.97 -21.10
C ALA A 32 5.54 -4.25 -21.75
N ILE A 33 4.97 -5.39 -21.35
CA ILE A 33 5.33 -6.71 -21.84
C ILE A 33 4.44 -7.03 -23.03
N LYS A 34 5.04 -7.10 -24.22
CA LYS A 34 4.33 -7.40 -25.48
C LYS A 34 3.91 -8.85 -25.54
N ASN A 35 2.76 -9.10 -26.18
CA ASN A 35 2.17 -10.43 -26.40
C ASN A 35 1.88 -11.19 -25.10
N TYR A 36 1.60 -10.46 -24.01
CA TYR A 36 1.09 -11.03 -22.78
C TYR A 36 -0.38 -10.65 -22.67
N GLU A 37 -1.18 -11.65 -22.30
CA GLU A 37 -2.56 -11.44 -21.86
C GLU A 37 -2.60 -11.31 -20.34
N LEU A 38 -3.58 -10.56 -19.84
CA LEU A 38 -3.76 -10.29 -18.41
C LEU A 38 -3.81 -11.57 -17.57
N ASP A 39 -4.59 -12.57 -18.00
CA ASP A 39 -4.72 -13.84 -17.28
C ASP A 39 -3.40 -14.61 -17.23
N GLN A 40 -2.60 -14.55 -18.30
CA GLN A 40 -1.27 -15.16 -18.33
C GLN A 40 -0.32 -14.47 -17.36
N ALA A 41 -0.34 -13.13 -17.32
CA ALA A 41 0.46 -12.36 -16.37
C ALA A 41 0.05 -12.66 -14.92
N LYS A 42 -1.26 -12.76 -14.66
CA LYS A 42 -1.81 -13.15 -13.35
C LYS A 42 -1.27 -14.51 -12.92
N ASP A 43 -1.40 -15.54 -13.75
CA ASP A 43 -1.00 -16.91 -13.39
C ASP A 43 0.50 -17.02 -13.10
N LEU A 44 1.33 -16.32 -13.89
CA LEU A 44 2.79 -16.27 -13.66
C LEU A 44 3.13 -15.57 -12.34
N LEU A 45 2.47 -14.44 -12.05
CA LEU A 45 2.66 -13.73 -10.79
C LEU A 45 2.20 -14.57 -9.60
N GLU A 46 1.02 -15.18 -9.67
CA GLU A 46 0.49 -16.03 -8.61
C GLU A 46 1.47 -17.17 -8.27
N ASN A 47 2.04 -17.82 -9.28
CA ASN A 47 3.06 -18.85 -9.12
C ASN A 47 4.35 -18.29 -8.50
N ALA A 48 4.88 -17.18 -9.03
CA ALA A 48 6.12 -16.58 -8.54
C ALA A 48 6.02 -16.07 -7.10
N PHE A 49 4.88 -15.49 -6.71
CA PHE A 49 4.61 -15.09 -5.34
C PHE A 49 4.45 -16.32 -4.43
N SER A 50 3.81 -17.38 -4.91
CA SER A 50 3.67 -18.66 -4.18
C SER A 50 5.02 -19.33 -3.89
N GLU A 51 5.96 -19.30 -4.84
CA GLU A 51 7.34 -19.79 -4.63
C GLU A 51 8.08 -19.02 -3.52
N LYS A 52 7.69 -17.75 -3.29
CA LYS A 52 8.16 -16.90 -2.19
C LYS A 52 7.29 -17.01 -0.93
N SER A 53 6.46 -18.06 -0.85
CA SER A 53 5.55 -18.37 0.25
C SER A 53 4.43 -17.35 0.50
N PHE A 54 4.20 -16.42 -0.43
CA PHE A 54 3.00 -15.60 -0.39
C PHE A 54 1.78 -16.41 -0.80
N LYS A 55 0.61 -16.03 -0.30
CA LYS A 55 -0.67 -16.58 -0.70
C LYS A 55 -1.50 -15.49 -1.35
N LEU A 56 -2.12 -15.78 -2.48
CA LEU A 56 -3.16 -14.94 -3.05
C LEU A 56 -4.37 -14.97 -2.11
N ILE A 57 -4.77 -13.82 -1.60
CA ILE A 57 -5.90 -13.66 -0.66
C ILE A 57 -6.99 -12.74 -1.22
N GLY A 58 -6.72 -12.06 -2.32
CA GLY A 58 -7.70 -11.23 -3.01
C GLY A 58 -7.32 -11.04 -4.47
N ASP A 59 -8.35 -10.94 -5.30
CA ASP A 59 -8.23 -10.93 -6.75
C ASP A 59 -9.47 -10.28 -7.34
N TYR A 60 -9.35 -9.08 -7.90
CA TYR A 60 -10.50 -8.33 -8.39
C TYR A 60 -10.14 -7.34 -9.51
N ASN A 61 -11.18 -6.82 -10.16
CA ASN A 61 -11.07 -5.88 -11.26
C ASN A 61 -11.50 -4.49 -10.78
N PRO A 62 -10.56 -3.54 -10.56
CA PRO A 62 -10.93 -2.17 -10.30
C PRO A 62 -11.85 -1.60 -11.39
N GLU A 63 -12.76 -0.72 -11.00
CA GLU A 63 -13.75 -0.10 -11.91
C GLU A 63 -14.66 -1.09 -12.65
N ASN A 64 -14.69 -2.37 -12.27
CA ASN A 64 -15.31 -3.45 -13.05
C ASN A 64 -14.80 -3.55 -14.51
N LYS A 65 -13.55 -3.13 -14.77
CA LYS A 65 -12.92 -3.23 -16.09
C LYS A 65 -12.15 -4.54 -16.26
N ASP A 66 -12.45 -5.30 -17.30
CA ASP A 66 -11.71 -6.54 -17.63
C ASP A 66 -10.24 -6.30 -17.97
N SER A 67 -9.88 -5.08 -18.36
CA SER A 67 -8.50 -4.67 -18.64
C SER A 67 -7.69 -4.34 -17.39
N LEU A 68 -8.31 -4.32 -16.19
CA LEU A 68 -7.65 -3.98 -14.93
C LEU A 68 -7.78 -5.14 -13.96
N ARG A 69 -6.69 -5.45 -13.26
CA ARG A 69 -6.68 -6.47 -12.22
C ARG A 69 -5.77 -6.08 -11.07
N VAL A 70 -6.20 -6.34 -9.84
CA VAL A 70 -5.37 -6.20 -8.66
C VAL A 70 -5.34 -7.53 -7.92
N LEU A 71 -4.12 -8.02 -7.69
CA LEU A 71 -3.82 -9.21 -6.90
C LEU A 71 -3.32 -8.79 -5.52
N CYS A 72 -3.93 -9.33 -4.48
CA CYS A 72 -3.58 -9.09 -3.09
C CYS A 72 -2.95 -10.35 -2.50
N PHE A 73 -1.70 -10.22 -2.07
CA PHE A 73 -0.91 -11.30 -1.51
C PHE A 73 -0.60 -11.06 -0.04
N SER A 74 -0.56 -12.11 0.77
CA SER A 74 -0.06 -12.02 2.14
C SER A 74 0.82 -13.20 2.51
N ARG A 75 1.59 -13.04 3.59
CA ARG A 75 2.49 -14.05 4.13
C ARG A 75 2.42 -14.03 5.65
N LYS A 76 2.74 -15.17 6.27
CA LYS A 76 2.64 -15.33 7.72
C LYS A 76 3.60 -14.40 8.47
N ASP A 77 4.88 -14.41 8.13
CA ASP A 77 5.90 -13.54 8.73
C ASP A 77 5.65 -12.05 8.45
N LEU A 78 5.11 -11.69 7.27
CA LEU A 78 4.64 -10.33 6.99
C LEU A 78 3.56 -9.92 8.00
N SER A 79 2.55 -10.75 8.18
CA SER A 79 1.46 -10.48 9.12
C SER A 79 1.98 -10.34 10.56
N GLU A 80 2.87 -11.24 10.99
CA GLU A 80 3.50 -11.20 12.32
C GLU A 80 4.33 -9.93 12.53
N LEU A 81 5.08 -9.48 11.52
CA LEU A 81 5.87 -8.24 11.59
C LEU A 81 4.96 -7.00 11.67
N CYS A 82 3.88 -6.97 10.88
CA CYS A 82 2.90 -5.88 10.87
C CYS A 82 2.14 -5.76 12.19
N LEU A 83 1.76 -6.88 12.81
CA LEU A 83 1.01 -6.90 14.08
C LEU A 83 1.81 -6.38 15.28
N LYS A 84 3.15 -6.30 15.17
CA LYS A 84 3.98 -5.64 16.21
C LYS A 84 3.73 -4.14 16.30
N SER A 85 3.28 -3.49 15.22
CA SER A 85 2.82 -2.10 15.22
C SER A 85 1.36 -2.05 15.66
N LYS A 86 1.13 -1.73 16.93
CA LYS A 86 -0.21 -1.76 17.56
C LYS A 86 -1.22 -0.84 16.88
N ASP A 87 -0.77 0.33 16.42
CA ASP A 87 -1.62 1.31 15.78
C ASP A 87 -1.77 0.98 14.29
N ARG A 88 -2.85 0.29 13.94
CA ARG A 88 -3.24 -0.08 12.57
C ARG A 88 -2.15 -0.73 11.70
N GLY A 89 -1.12 -1.35 12.31
CA GLY A 89 -0.01 -1.97 11.59
C GLY A 89 -0.41 -3.06 10.61
N ALA A 90 -1.50 -3.78 10.91
CA ALA A 90 -2.05 -4.82 10.06
C ALA A 90 -2.50 -4.33 8.67
N LEU A 91 -2.74 -3.02 8.48
CA LEU A 91 -3.01 -2.43 7.16
C LEU A 91 -1.83 -2.61 6.17
N ALA A 92 -0.61 -2.78 6.67
CA ALA A 92 0.58 -3.03 5.86
C ALA A 92 0.79 -4.52 5.50
N SER A 93 -0.10 -5.43 5.95
CA SER A 93 0.12 -6.88 5.86
C SER A 93 -0.27 -7.54 4.53
N VAL A 94 -0.52 -6.71 3.50
CA VAL A 94 -0.90 -7.14 2.15
C VAL A 94 -0.01 -6.48 1.10
N ILE A 95 0.57 -7.30 0.23
CA ILE A 95 1.31 -6.89 -0.95
C ILE A 95 0.34 -6.81 -2.13
N ARG A 96 0.38 -5.72 -2.91
CA ARG A 96 -0.56 -5.47 -3.99
C ARG A 96 0.14 -5.35 -5.33
N VAL A 97 -0.38 -6.08 -6.30
CA VAL A 97 0.13 -6.08 -7.68
C VAL A 97 -1.00 -5.70 -8.62
N GLY A 98 -0.83 -4.62 -9.37
CA GLY A 98 -1.73 -4.16 -10.41
C GLY A 98 -1.31 -4.68 -11.78
N ILE A 99 -2.28 -5.08 -12.60
CA ILE A 99 -2.09 -5.52 -13.99
C ILE A 99 -3.03 -4.68 -14.86
N VAL A 100 -2.47 -4.02 -15.85
CA VAL A 100 -3.20 -3.16 -16.80
C VAL A 100 -2.97 -3.68 -18.21
N GLN A 101 -4.04 -4.11 -18.88
CA GLN A 101 -4.04 -4.52 -20.29
C GLN A 101 -4.36 -3.34 -21.20
N LEU A 102 -3.49 -3.06 -22.17
CA LEU A 102 -3.71 -2.06 -23.23
C LEU A 102 -3.41 -2.69 -24.58
N GLY A 103 -4.44 -3.19 -25.27
CA GLY A 103 -4.26 -3.93 -26.52
C GLY A 103 -3.54 -5.25 -26.28
N ASP A 104 -2.42 -5.50 -26.97
CA ASP A 104 -1.55 -6.68 -26.84
C ASP A 104 -0.41 -6.49 -25.82
N HIS A 105 -0.53 -5.48 -24.96
CA HIS A 105 0.46 -5.11 -23.96
C HIS A 105 -0.10 -5.20 -22.55
N VAL A 106 0.69 -5.75 -21.63
CA VAL A 106 0.43 -5.68 -20.19
C VAL A 106 1.47 -4.80 -19.50
N THR A 107 1.02 -3.91 -18.64
CA THR A 107 1.84 -3.24 -17.63
C THR A 107 1.56 -3.85 -16.26
N VAL A 108 2.61 -4.12 -15.48
CA VAL A 108 2.46 -4.62 -14.11
C VAL A 108 3.08 -3.61 -13.14
N SER A 109 2.36 -3.28 -12.08
CA SER A 109 2.84 -2.45 -10.98
C SER A 109 2.78 -3.18 -9.64
N LEU A 110 3.72 -2.90 -8.75
CA LEU A 110 3.77 -3.39 -7.38
C LEU A 110 3.75 -2.17 -6.46
N LEU A 111 2.80 -2.13 -5.53
CA LEU A 111 2.87 -1.17 -4.43
C LEU A 111 4.13 -1.45 -3.61
N ASN A 112 5.04 -0.49 -3.55
CA ASN A 112 6.36 -0.64 -2.95
C ASN A 112 6.21 -0.96 -1.45
N PRO A 113 6.51 -2.19 -1.00
CA PRO A 113 6.26 -2.57 0.38
C PRO A 113 7.08 -1.73 1.36
N GLN A 114 8.32 -1.36 1.00
CA GLN A 114 9.17 -0.53 1.85
C GLN A 114 8.56 0.85 2.09
N TYR A 115 7.92 1.42 1.06
CA TYR A 115 7.25 2.71 1.15
C TYR A 115 6.11 2.67 2.17
N VAL A 116 5.27 1.63 2.07
CA VAL A 116 4.16 1.40 3.02
C VAL A 116 4.68 1.11 4.43
N PHE A 117 5.70 0.28 4.57
CA PHE A 117 6.27 -0.06 5.88
C PHE A 117 6.85 1.17 6.59
N CYS A 118 7.57 2.03 5.86
CA CYS A 118 8.07 3.29 6.40
C CYS A 118 6.96 4.21 6.90
N ALA A 119 5.81 4.24 6.20
CA ALA A 119 4.70 5.10 6.54
C ALA A 119 3.85 4.55 7.71
N TYR A 120 3.67 3.22 7.79
CA TYR A 120 2.64 2.62 8.65
C TYR A 120 3.19 1.95 9.91
N LEU A 121 4.45 1.48 9.88
CA LEU A 121 4.97 0.59 10.93
C LEU A 121 5.87 1.34 11.91
N SER A 122 5.43 1.45 13.16
CA SER A 122 6.25 2.04 14.23
C SER A 122 7.52 1.23 14.52
N ASN A 123 7.53 -0.06 14.17
CA ASN A 123 8.64 -1.00 14.33
C ASN A 123 9.55 -1.10 13.10
N TYR A 124 9.40 -0.23 12.08
CA TYR A 124 10.18 -0.29 10.84
C TYR A 124 11.69 -0.41 11.09
N GLU A 125 12.25 0.39 11.99
CA GLU A 125 13.69 0.37 12.28
C GLU A 125 14.13 -0.88 13.04
N SER A 126 13.37 -1.31 14.05
CA SER A 126 13.72 -2.47 14.88
C SER A 126 13.59 -3.79 14.12
N ASP A 127 12.68 -3.86 13.15
CA ASP A 127 12.40 -5.06 12.35
C ASP A 127 12.85 -4.93 10.88
N LYS A 128 13.69 -3.93 10.57
CA LYS A 128 14.07 -3.56 9.19
C LYS A 128 14.56 -4.74 8.36
N SER A 129 15.36 -5.62 8.95
CA SER A 129 15.87 -6.81 8.23
C SER A 129 14.75 -7.73 7.76
N GLY A 130 13.74 -8.00 8.58
CA GLY A 130 12.62 -8.87 8.21
C GLY A 130 11.74 -8.21 7.15
N LEU A 131 11.45 -6.92 7.32
CA LEU A 131 10.68 -6.13 6.35
C LEU A 131 11.39 -6.03 5.00
N MET A 132 12.72 -5.85 4.97
CA MET A 132 13.47 -5.80 3.73
C MET A 132 13.55 -7.17 3.02
N ASN A 133 13.45 -8.28 3.74
CA ASN A 133 13.29 -9.60 3.11
C ASN A 133 11.94 -9.68 2.35
N ILE A 134 10.84 -9.20 2.95
CA ILE A 134 9.54 -9.09 2.26
C ILE A 134 9.65 -8.25 0.98
N VAL A 135 10.33 -7.11 1.07
CA VAL A 135 10.57 -6.21 -0.08
C VAL A 135 11.35 -6.94 -1.17
N SER A 136 12.45 -7.64 -0.81
CA SER A 136 13.27 -8.39 -1.77
C SER A 136 12.47 -9.48 -2.46
N ASP A 137 11.76 -10.30 -1.68
CA ASP A 137 10.96 -11.41 -2.20
C ASP A 137 9.84 -10.93 -3.13
N SER A 138 9.16 -9.84 -2.77
CA SER A 138 8.11 -9.25 -3.61
C SER A 138 8.66 -8.72 -4.93
N LYS A 139 9.83 -8.08 -4.91
CA LYS A 139 10.49 -7.58 -6.13
C LYS A 139 11.03 -8.73 -7.00
N GLU A 140 11.54 -9.80 -6.39
CA GLU A 140 11.98 -10.98 -7.11
C GLU A 140 10.82 -11.71 -7.78
N ALA A 141 9.68 -11.86 -7.08
CA ALA A 141 8.47 -12.44 -7.66
C ALA A 141 7.97 -11.60 -8.84
N LEU A 142 7.99 -10.27 -8.71
CA LEU A 142 7.64 -9.36 -9.81
C LEU A 142 8.53 -9.60 -11.05
N LYS A 143 9.85 -9.73 -10.88
CA LYS A 143 10.82 -9.96 -11.99
C LYS A 143 10.59 -11.27 -12.77
N SER A 144 9.77 -12.19 -12.30
CA SER A 144 9.46 -13.46 -12.99
C SER A 144 8.88 -13.24 -14.40
N LEU A 145 8.17 -12.13 -14.60
CA LEU A 145 7.63 -11.72 -15.90
C LEU A 145 8.69 -11.15 -16.87
N GLY A 146 9.94 -10.99 -16.41
CA GLY A 146 11.00 -10.32 -17.14
C GLY A 146 10.87 -8.80 -17.13
N GLY A 147 11.69 -8.13 -17.94
CA GLY A 147 11.71 -6.66 -18.04
C GLY A 147 12.53 -5.98 -16.93
N LYS A 148 12.59 -4.65 -17.02
CA LYS A 148 13.28 -3.80 -16.06
C LYS A 148 12.27 -3.26 -15.06
N ILE A 149 12.61 -3.32 -13.77
CA ILE A 149 11.84 -2.64 -12.73
C ILE A 149 12.25 -1.17 -12.68
N GLU A 150 11.27 -0.29 -12.79
CA GLU A 150 11.42 1.15 -12.61
C GLU A 150 10.55 1.65 -11.45
N ALA A 151 11.00 2.67 -10.75
CA ALA A 151 10.24 3.31 -9.67
C ALA A 151 9.39 4.45 -10.26
N PHE A 152 8.14 4.62 -9.81
CA PHE A 152 7.25 5.68 -10.31
C PHE A 152 6.21 6.14 -9.27
N GLY A 153 5.50 7.22 -9.59
CA GLY A 153 4.49 7.84 -8.71
C GLY A 153 5.10 8.83 -7.73
N GLY A 154 6.16 9.56 -8.11
CA GLY A 154 6.91 10.48 -7.25
C GLY A 154 7.91 9.79 -6.32
N CYS A 155 8.55 10.56 -5.45
CA CYS A 155 9.48 10.05 -4.44
C CYS A 155 9.38 10.83 -3.13
N LEU A 156 9.62 10.13 -2.02
CA LEU A 156 9.79 10.68 -0.68
C LEU A 156 10.93 9.95 0.03
N THR A 157 11.60 10.63 0.94
CA THR A 157 12.62 10.01 1.79
C THR A 157 12.00 9.13 2.87
N GLU A 158 12.73 8.15 3.40
CA GLU A 158 12.28 7.36 4.57
C GLU A 158 11.87 8.25 5.76
N LYS A 159 12.53 9.40 5.93
CA LYS A 159 12.26 10.34 7.02
C LYS A 159 10.94 11.09 6.82
N GLU A 160 10.65 11.50 5.60
CA GLU A 160 9.36 12.11 5.24
C GLU A 160 8.22 11.11 5.43
N LEU A 161 8.39 9.85 5.03
CA LEU A 161 7.37 8.82 5.16
C LEU A 161 6.97 8.56 6.62
N LYS A 162 7.95 8.43 7.52
CA LYS A 162 7.70 8.21 8.96
C LYS A 162 6.95 9.34 9.63
N LYS A 163 7.02 10.55 9.07
CA LYS A 163 6.36 11.75 9.58
C LYS A 163 5.40 12.32 8.56
N TYR A 164 4.86 11.45 7.69
CA TYR A 164 4.19 11.91 6.49
C TYR A 164 3.04 12.83 6.83
N HIS A 165 3.14 14.05 6.29
CA HIS A 165 2.14 15.08 6.43
C HIS A 165 2.15 15.89 5.15
N TYR A 166 1.13 15.70 4.34
CA TYR A 166 1.13 16.25 2.99
C TYR A 166 1.13 17.78 2.99
N LYS A 167 0.24 18.42 3.76
CA LYS A 167 0.16 19.87 3.93
C LYS A 167 -0.36 20.25 5.32
N ILE A 168 -0.09 21.48 5.74
CA ILE A 168 -0.73 22.08 6.92
C ILE A 168 -2.27 21.92 6.80
N MET A 169 -2.94 21.47 7.87
CA MET A 169 -4.37 21.09 7.94
C MET A 169 -4.76 19.75 7.28
N MET A 170 -3.82 18.98 6.73
CA MET A 170 -4.10 17.61 6.30
C MET A 170 -3.94 16.62 7.47
N PRO A 171 -4.60 15.45 7.42
CA PRO A 171 -4.47 14.40 8.42
C PRO A 171 -3.09 13.73 8.38
N TYR A 172 -2.65 13.23 9.53
CA TYR A 172 -1.52 12.32 9.68
C TYR A 172 -1.97 10.85 9.66
N PHE A 173 -1.04 9.90 9.70
CA PHE A 173 -1.35 8.47 9.86
C PHE A 173 -2.11 8.17 11.17
N ASN A 174 -1.79 8.91 12.22
CA ASN A 174 -2.40 8.81 13.54
C ASN A 174 -3.69 9.65 13.67
N ASP A 175 -4.22 10.19 12.57
CA ASP A 175 -5.55 10.80 12.48
C ASP A 175 -6.47 9.91 11.62
N PRO A 176 -6.83 8.70 12.11
CA PRO A 176 -7.77 7.84 11.39
C PRO A 176 -9.16 8.46 11.35
N VAL A 177 -10.00 7.92 10.48
CA VAL A 177 -11.45 8.12 10.56
C VAL A 177 -12.02 6.96 11.36
N ASP A 178 -12.66 7.28 12.48
CA ASP A 178 -13.43 6.33 13.28
C ASP A 178 -14.79 6.08 12.61
N LEU A 179 -15.02 4.84 12.17
CA LEU A 179 -16.23 4.49 11.42
C LEU A 179 -17.35 4.02 12.34
N ASN A 180 -17.02 3.15 13.31
CA ASN A 180 -17.96 2.69 14.34
C ASN A 180 -17.24 2.04 15.53
N THR A 181 -17.93 1.90 16.65
CA THR A 181 -17.48 1.12 17.81
C THR A 181 -18.56 0.13 18.21
N PHE A 182 -18.21 -1.16 18.27
CA PHE A 182 -19.09 -2.26 18.61
C PHE A 182 -19.01 -2.62 20.11
N ASP A 183 -19.89 -3.50 20.58
CA ASP A 183 -19.82 -4.04 21.94
C ASP A 183 -18.68 -5.06 22.10
N SER A 184 -18.31 -5.74 21.02
CA SER A 184 -17.23 -6.73 20.99
C SER A 184 -16.58 -6.89 19.60
N PHE A 185 -15.40 -7.52 19.56
CA PHE A 185 -14.73 -7.88 18.32
C PHE A 185 -15.59 -8.83 17.49
N GLU A 186 -16.17 -9.83 18.13
CA GLU A 186 -16.97 -10.86 17.47
C GLU A 186 -18.23 -10.28 16.85
N GLU A 187 -18.89 -9.34 17.54
CA GLU A 187 -20.05 -8.62 17.01
C GLU A 187 -19.64 -7.75 15.81
N GLY A 188 -18.58 -6.94 15.94
CA GLY A 188 -18.11 -6.10 14.85
C GLY A 188 -17.75 -6.91 13.61
N LEU A 189 -17.01 -8.01 13.81
CA LEU A 189 -16.64 -8.95 12.75
C LEU A 189 -17.88 -9.54 12.04
N ALA A 190 -18.88 -9.97 12.82
CA ALA A 190 -20.10 -10.54 12.27
C ALA A 190 -20.93 -9.50 11.49
N THR A 191 -21.06 -8.28 12.03
CA THR A 191 -21.81 -7.18 11.40
C THR A 191 -21.17 -6.74 10.08
N ILE A 192 -19.85 -6.52 10.08
CA ILE A 192 -19.10 -6.13 8.87
C ILE A 192 -19.26 -7.18 7.78
N ARG A 193 -19.03 -8.46 8.09
CA ARG A 193 -19.22 -9.56 7.13
C ARG A 193 -20.64 -9.62 6.59
N LYS A 194 -21.64 -9.46 7.44
CA LYS A 194 -23.05 -9.46 7.03
C LYS A 194 -23.34 -8.34 6.04
N ASN A 195 -22.87 -7.12 6.33
CA ASN A 195 -23.12 -5.94 5.50
C ASN A 195 -22.43 -6.06 4.13
N ILE A 196 -21.16 -6.48 4.13
CA ILE A 196 -20.41 -6.76 2.90
C ILE A 196 -21.13 -7.82 2.05
N ASN A 197 -21.54 -8.94 2.64
CA ASN A 197 -22.25 -10.02 1.93
C ASN A 197 -23.64 -9.61 1.42
N SER A 198 -24.22 -8.53 1.96
CA SER A 198 -25.49 -7.99 1.49
C SER A 198 -25.36 -7.04 0.30
N GLY A 199 -24.13 -6.73 -0.14
CA GLY A 199 -23.86 -5.80 -1.25
C GLY A 199 -24.16 -4.34 -0.89
N LYS A 200 -24.16 -4.00 0.39
CA LYS A 200 -24.41 -2.64 0.88
C LYS A 200 -23.28 -1.70 0.38
N GLY A 201 -23.59 -0.41 0.21
CA GLY A 201 -22.62 0.62 -0.21
C GLY A 201 -21.95 0.42 -1.57
N HIS A 202 -22.49 -0.46 -2.43
CA HIS A 202 -21.86 -0.81 -3.71
C HIS A 202 -20.38 -1.20 -3.54
N THR A 203 -20.04 -1.93 -2.48
CA THR A 203 -18.68 -2.41 -2.22
C THR A 203 -18.54 -3.89 -2.57
N SER A 204 -17.33 -4.31 -2.90
CA SER A 204 -16.98 -5.72 -3.10
C SER A 204 -15.85 -6.13 -2.15
N LEU A 205 -16.01 -7.27 -1.46
CA LEU A 205 -14.92 -7.85 -0.69
C LEU A 205 -13.81 -8.32 -1.64
N VAL A 206 -12.61 -7.79 -1.44
CA VAL A 206 -11.41 -8.22 -2.16
C VAL A 206 -10.64 -9.22 -1.33
N TYR A 207 -10.40 -8.90 -0.05
CA TYR A 207 -9.74 -9.82 0.88
C TYR A 207 -10.22 -9.59 2.31
N GLU A 208 -10.06 -10.61 3.14
CA GLU A 208 -10.24 -10.55 4.58
C GLU A 208 -9.04 -11.21 5.29
N GLN A 209 -8.50 -10.55 6.30
CA GLN A 209 -7.54 -11.13 7.24
C GLN A 209 -8.07 -11.01 8.66
N VAL A 210 -8.08 -12.12 9.40
CA VAL A 210 -8.52 -12.15 10.81
C VAL A 210 -7.42 -12.72 11.69
N PHE A 211 -7.02 -11.93 12.67
CA PHE A 211 -6.03 -12.22 13.69
C PHE A 211 -6.75 -12.32 15.04
N GLY A 212 -7.35 -13.48 15.28
CA GLY A 212 -8.32 -13.68 16.36
C GLY A 212 -7.75 -13.55 17.77
N ASP A 213 -6.47 -13.88 17.95
CA ASP A 213 -5.76 -13.77 19.24
C ASP A 213 -5.48 -12.29 19.56
N GLU A 214 -5.11 -11.50 18.54
CA GLU A 214 -4.87 -10.07 18.62
C GLU A 214 -6.16 -9.24 18.58
N LYS A 215 -7.30 -9.87 18.27
CA LYS A 215 -8.59 -9.20 18.01
C LYS A 215 -8.45 -8.10 16.96
N VAL A 216 -7.79 -8.44 15.85
CA VAL A 216 -7.64 -7.57 14.69
C VAL A 216 -8.25 -8.22 13.45
N ALA A 217 -9.01 -7.48 12.66
CA ALA A 217 -9.44 -7.90 11.34
C ALA A 217 -9.25 -6.76 10.32
N VAL A 218 -8.80 -7.09 9.11
CA VAL A 218 -8.63 -6.14 8.00
C VAL A 218 -9.46 -6.62 6.82
N PHE A 219 -10.20 -5.70 6.21
CA PHE A 219 -11.01 -5.97 5.03
C PHE A 219 -10.57 -5.06 3.90
N GLY A 220 -10.13 -5.64 2.79
CA GLY A 220 -9.94 -4.92 1.54
C GLY A 220 -11.26 -4.85 0.78
N LEU A 221 -11.72 -3.65 0.44
CA LEU A 221 -12.99 -3.37 -0.19
C LEU A 221 -12.78 -2.57 -1.47
N GLY A 222 -13.24 -3.14 -2.58
CA GLY A 222 -13.33 -2.42 -3.85
C GLY A 222 -14.58 -1.54 -3.85
N LEU A 223 -14.45 -0.30 -4.34
CA LEU A 223 -15.54 0.68 -4.37
C LEU A 223 -16.19 0.65 -5.75
N MET A 224 -17.29 -0.07 -5.89
CA MET A 224 -17.90 -0.44 -7.18
C MET A 224 -19.04 0.49 -7.61
N ASP A 225 -19.24 1.59 -6.89
CA ASP A 225 -20.19 2.62 -7.28
C ASP A 225 -19.75 3.28 -8.59
N ALA A 226 -20.70 3.52 -9.50
CA ALA A 226 -20.41 4.03 -10.83
C ALA A 226 -20.16 5.55 -10.85
N ASP A 227 -20.76 6.28 -9.91
CA ASP A 227 -20.74 7.74 -9.89
C ASP A 227 -19.64 8.27 -8.98
N ASP A 228 -19.43 7.62 -7.82
CA ASP A 228 -18.53 8.10 -6.77
C ASP A 228 -17.41 7.08 -6.40
N GLY A 229 -17.44 5.87 -6.99
CA GLY A 229 -16.48 4.79 -6.71
C GLY A 229 -15.19 4.83 -7.54
N GLU A 230 -14.50 3.69 -7.63
CA GLU A 230 -13.21 3.54 -8.33
C GLU A 230 -13.26 4.04 -9.78
N GLY A 231 -14.37 3.79 -10.48
CA GLY A 231 -14.60 4.21 -11.87
C GLY A 231 -14.64 5.72 -12.07
N HIS A 232 -14.90 6.48 -11.01
CA HIS A 232 -14.89 7.94 -11.03
C HIS A 232 -13.46 8.49 -10.94
N PHE A 233 -12.72 8.09 -9.90
CA PHE A 233 -11.48 8.77 -9.56
C PHE A 233 -10.24 8.17 -10.25
N LEU A 234 -10.19 6.86 -10.54
CA LEU A 234 -9.01 6.24 -11.14
C LEU A 234 -8.69 6.80 -12.53
N PRO A 235 -9.65 7.06 -13.44
CA PRO A 235 -9.36 7.73 -14.70
C PRO A 235 -8.80 9.16 -14.55
N ILE A 236 -9.02 9.81 -13.41
CA ILE A 236 -8.55 11.17 -13.11
C ILE A 236 -7.13 11.15 -12.52
N ILE A 237 -6.84 10.19 -11.65
CA ILE A 237 -5.55 10.09 -10.93
C ILE A 237 -4.56 9.08 -11.50
N GLY A 238 -4.96 8.33 -12.52
CA GLY A 238 -4.11 7.43 -13.30
C GLY A 238 -4.34 5.96 -12.98
N GLU A 239 -4.86 5.20 -13.96
CA GLU A 239 -5.09 3.76 -13.88
C GLU A 239 -3.79 2.94 -13.76
N GLU A 240 -2.63 3.52 -14.06
CA GLU A 240 -1.33 2.90 -13.82
C GLU A 240 -1.02 2.69 -12.32
N HIS A 241 -1.72 3.41 -11.43
CA HIS A 241 -1.57 3.35 -9.99
C HIS A 241 -2.54 2.36 -9.31
N ILE A 242 -3.25 1.51 -10.06
CA ILE A 242 -4.29 0.59 -9.50
C ILE A 242 -3.78 -0.33 -8.38
N ALA A 243 -2.47 -0.57 -8.26
CA ALA A 243 -1.89 -1.29 -7.11
C ALA A 243 -2.09 -0.58 -5.76
N ALA A 244 -2.53 0.69 -5.74
CA ALA A 244 -2.95 1.37 -4.51
C ALA A 244 -4.32 0.88 -3.99
N MET A 245 -5.11 0.21 -4.83
CA MET A 245 -6.39 -0.36 -4.47
C MET A 245 -6.22 -1.79 -3.91
N PRO A 246 -7.18 -2.34 -3.14
CA PRO A 246 -8.45 -1.75 -2.70
C PRO A 246 -8.29 -0.72 -1.57
N TYR A 247 -9.39 -0.19 -1.05
CA TYR A 247 -9.41 0.53 0.23
C TYR A 247 -9.60 -0.44 1.38
N GLU A 248 -9.26 -0.03 2.61
CA GLU A 248 -9.41 -0.90 3.77
C GLU A 248 -10.13 -0.26 4.94
N ILE A 249 -10.85 -1.11 5.66
CA ILE A 249 -11.22 -0.89 7.06
C ILE A 249 -10.48 -1.89 7.94
N ILE A 250 -10.20 -1.47 9.17
CA ILE A 250 -9.59 -2.31 10.19
C ILE A 250 -10.41 -2.27 11.47
N LEU A 251 -10.77 -3.45 11.97
CA LEU A 251 -11.40 -3.66 13.27
C LEU A 251 -10.30 -4.04 14.27
N GLN A 252 -10.07 -3.22 15.29
CA GLN A 252 -9.14 -3.52 16.39
C GLN A 252 -9.89 -3.52 17.73
N GLY A 253 -9.98 -4.69 18.36
CA GLY A 253 -10.81 -4.88 19.54
C GLY A 253 -12.27 -4.61 19.20
N LYS A 254 -12.76 -3.41 19.51
CA LYS A 254 -14.15 -2.99 19.27
C LYS A 254 -14.28 -1.87 18.24
N GLU A 255 -13.17 -1.25 17.88
CA GLU A 255 -13.15 -0.02 17.09
C GLU A 255 -12.88 -0.36 15.64
N VAL A 256 -13.73 0.16 14.74
CA VAL A 256 -13.49 0.10 13.30
C VAL A 256 -13.05 1.47 12.82
N SER A 257 -11.94 1.48 12.12
CA SER A 257 -11.38 2.70 11.54
C SER A 257 -10.87 2.47 10.12
N MET A 258 -10.60 3.56 9.42
CA MET A 258 -9.90 3.58 8.15
C MET A 258 -8.84 4.68 8.17
N LEU A 259 -7.87 4.61 7.26
CA LEU A 259 -7.02 5.75 7.00
C LEU A 259 -7.85 6.88 6.41
N HIS A 260 -7.64 8.10 6.88
CA HIS A 260 -8.33 9.23 6.30
C HIS A 260 -8.04 9.33 4.79
N GLY A 261 -9.08 9.45 3.97
CA GLY A 261 -8.96 9.44 2.51
C GLY A 261 -7.92 10.43 1.97
N LYS A 262 -7.86 11.67 2.50
CA LYS A 262 -6.87 12.69 2.11
C LYS A 262 -5.43 12.24 2.38
N TYR A 263 -5.18 11.61 3.53
CA TYR A 263 -3.87 11.05 3.84
C TYR A 263 -3.52 9.93 2.86
N ARG A 264 -4.46 8.99 2.63
CA ARG A 264 -4.24 7.83 1.76
C ARG A 264 -3.96 8.22 0.31
N PHE A 265 -4.76 9.11 -0.27
CA PHE A 265 -4.54 9.59 -1.64
C PHE A 265 -3.21 10.34 -1.75
N ALA A 266 -2.90 11.25 -0.81
CA ALA A 266 -1.65 11.98 -0.86
C ALA A 266 -0.42 11.07 -0.75
N LEU A 267 -0.50 10.04 0.10
CA LEU A 267 0.58 9.09 0.31
C LEU A 267 0.86 8.25 -0.94
N TYR A 268 -0.16 7.78 -1.65
CA TYR A 268 0.05 6.96 -2.85
C TYR A 268 0.20 7.77 -4.14
N TRP A 269 -0.10 9.06 -4.12
CA TRP A 269 0.10 9.94 -5.27
C TRP A 269 0.86 11.23 -4.88
N PRO A 270 2.09 11.13 -4.37
CA PRO A 270 2.85 12.29 -3.91
C PRO A 270 3.21 13.26 -5.04
N GLU A 271 3.25 12.80 -6.29
CA GLU A 271 3.49 13.65 -7.47
C GLU A 271 2.25 14.37 -7.99
N LEU A 272 1.05 14.04 -7.52
CA LEU A 272 -0.16 14.68 -8.02
C LEU A 272 -0.21 16.15 -7.64
N THR A 273 -0.54 16.96 -8.65
CA THR A 273 -0.69 18.40 -8.48
C THR A 273 -1.98 18.73 -7.73
N MET A 274 -2.03 19.92 -7.14
CA MET A 274 -3.28 20.44 -6.56
C MET A 274 -4.41 20.58 -7.57
N GLY A 275 -4.09 20.84 -8.84
CA GLY A 275 -5.09 20.86 -9.90
C GLY A 275 -5.79 19.51 -10.07
N THR A 276 -5.03 18.40 -9.99
CA THR A 276 -5.60 17.05 -10.09
C THR A 276 -6.38 16.68 -8.82
N PHE A 277 -5.83 16.94 -7.64
CA PHE A 277 -6.54 16.70 -6.37
C PHE A 277 -7.88 17.43 -6.26
N MET A 278 -7.98 18.66 -6.79
CA MET A 278 -9.26 19.39 -6.79
C MET A 278 -10.33 18.71 -7.64
N LYS A 279 -9.96 17.91 -8.64
CA LYS A 279 -10.92 17.15 -9.46
C LYS A 279 -11.55 15.98 -8.71
N ILE A 280 -10.87 15.47 -7.68
CA ILE A 280 -11.32 14.35 -6.83
C ILE A 280 -11.56 14.80 -5.39
N MET A 281 -11.97 16.07 -5.19
CA MET A 281 -12.03 16.65 -3.85
C MET A 281 -13.13 16.06 -2.96
N SER A 282 -14.20 15.51 -3.55
CA SER A 282 -15.26 14.80 -2.84
C SER A 282 -14.83 13.38 -2.46
N THR A 283 -14.00 12.75 -3.29
CA THR A 283 -13.66 11.33 -3.20
C THR A 283 -13.17 10.88 -1.82
N PRO A 284 -12.33 11.64 -1.07
CA PRO A 284 -11.99 11.25 0.31
C PRO A 284 -13.19 11.09 1.26
N GLY A 285 -14.25 11.88 1.07
CA GLY A 285 -15.51 11.78 1.83
C GLY A 285 -16.39 10.66 1.29
N ASP A 286 -16.48 10.51 -0.03
CA ASP A 286 -17.26 9.43 -0.66
C ASP A 286 -16.74 8.04 -0.21
N VAL A 287 -15.41 7.87 -0.15
CA VAL A 287 -14.75 6.68 0.41
C VAL A 287 -15.14 6.45 1.87
N GLU A 288 -15.17 7.51 2.69
CA GLU A 288 -15.59 7.40 4.10
C GLU A 288 -17.04 6.91 4.19
N ASP A 289 -17.95 7.48 3.39
CA ASP A 289 -19.36 7.12 3.39
C ASP A 289 -19.56 5.65 2.97
N PHE A 290 -18.92 5.20 1.88
CA PHE A 290 -18.98 3.79 1.45
C PHE A 290 -18.52 2.82 2.54
N LEU A 291 -17.40 3.12 3.19
CA LEU A 291 -16.80 2.24 4.19
C LEU A 291 -17.57 2.28 5.51
N LYS A 292 -18.18 3.42 5.86
CA LYS A 292 -19.04 3.56 7.03
C LYS A 292 -20.33 2.75 6.90
N GLU A 293 -20.86 2.59 5.69
CA GLU A 293 -22.02 1.72 5.50
C GLU A 293 -21.76 0.27 5.91
N MET A 294 -20.51 -0.19 5.85
CA MET A 294 -20.14 -1.56 6.23
C MET A 294 -20.23 -1.80 7.73
N THR A 295 -20.23 -0.75 8.53
CA THR A 295 -20.08 -0.86 9.99
C THR A 295 -21.40 -0.67 10.75
N HIS A 296 -22.51 -0.32 10.08
CA HIS A 296 -23.83 -0.06 10.70
C HIS A 296 -24.94 -1.02 10.27
#